data_AF-C3KGX1-F1
#
_entry.id   AF-C3KGX1-F1
#
_cell.length_a   1.000
_cell.length_b   1.000
_cell.length_c   1.000
_cell.angle_alpha   90.00
_cell.angle_beta   90.00
_cell.angle_gamma   90.00
#
_symmetry.space_group_name_H-M   'P 1'
#
loop_
_entity.id
_entity.type
_entity.pdbx_description
1 polymer ?
#
loop_
_entity_poly.entity_id
_entity_poly.type
_entity_poly.pdbx_seq_one_letter_code
_entity_poly.pdbx_strand_id
1 'polypeptide(L)'
;MFLTLTVFGFVAMFMTPGLCCSPKEYQTRDGQCCPMCHEGTVVRKDCTRQTGTRCSPCVNGTFMNRPNGLNKCNPCTPCDQGNGLFAKQGCTAATDTVCHVVNGYFCKALMDESGCSSAEKHTQCGPGHRIKAPGTSRTDTVCESCPSGYFSLDGVNCTVWTLCSQTQIKTKEGNMTSDVVCVAASRHHYFPIAALILFTLTVAGLGIKGIKGGLSSIKNEIPRTSDGMASSGSPESKDRGHLG
;
A
#
# COMPACT_ATOMS: atom_id res chain seq x y z
N MET A 1 35.91 59.87 -45.99
CA MET A 1 35.40 58.57 -45.56
C MET A 1 36.56 57.60 -45.30
N PHE A 2 37.47 57.95 -44.39
CA PHE A 2 38.64 57.14 -44.01
C PHE A 2 39.01 57.41 -42.53
N LEU A 3 38.00 57.64 -41.69
CA LEU A 3 38.22 57.98 -40.27
C LEU A 3 37.19 57.30 -39.36
N THR A 4 36.75 56.10 -39.72
CA THR A 4 35.87 55.25 -38.89
C THR A 4 36.30 53.78 -38.90
N LEU A 5 37.50 53.46 -39.41
CA LEU A 5 38.02 52.09 -39.51
C LEU A 5 39.10 51.75 -38.48
N THR A 6 39.58 52.72 -37.69
CA THR A 6 40.67 52.49 -36.72
C THR A 6 40.20 52.23 -35.28
N VAL A 7 38.90 52.29 -34.99
CA VAL A 7 38.38 52.08 -33.62
C VAL A 7 37.68 50.72 -33.44
N PHE A 8 37.35 50.02 -34.52
CA PHE A 8 36.80 48.65 -34.46
C PHE A 8 37.84 47.55 -34.71
N GLY A 9 39.13 47.86 -34.51
CA GLY A 9 40.24 46.95 -34.81
C GLY A 9 41.09 46.50 -33.62
N PHE A 10 40.74 46.87 -32.38
CA PHE A 10 41.53 46.53 -31.18
C PHE A 10 40.67 46.15 -29.96
N VAL A 11 39.56 45.44 -30.18
CA VAL A 11 39.05 44.51 -29.15
C VAL A 11 39.43 43.09 -29.55
N ALA A 12 40.70 42.92 -29.95
CA ALA A 12 41.32 41.61 -29.95
C ALA A 12 41.52 41.22 -28.49
N MET A 13 40.55 40.47 -27.97
CA MET A 13 40.78 39.32 -27.10
C MET A 13 42.03 39.45 -26.21
N PHE A 14 41.96 40.27 -25.16
CA PHE A 14 42.73 39.97 -23.94
C PHE A 14 42.08 38.79 -23.24
N MET A 15 41.99 37.65 -23.92
CA MET A 15 41.92 36.36 -23.25
C MET A 15 43.35 36.13 -22.77
N THR A 16 43.65 36.63 -21.57
CA THR A 16 44.91 36.35 -20.88
C THR A 16 45.18 34.84 -20.96
N PRO A 17 46.22 34.38 -21.66
CA PRO A 17 46.56 32.98 -21.64
C PRO A 17 47.21 32.69 -20.29
N GLY A 18 46.58 31.84 -19.47
CA GLY A 18 47.34 31.06 -18.48
C GLY A 18 46.97 31.19 -16.99
N LEU A 19 45.70 31.36 -16.62
CA LEU A 19 45.27 31.07 -15.23
C LEU A 19 44.60 29.70 -15.03
N CYS A 20 44.33 28.96 -16.11
CA CYS A 20 43.69 27.64 -16.01
C CYS A 20 44.72 26.53 -16.23
N CYS A 21 44.75 25.57 -15.31
CA CYS A 21 45.54 24.36 -15.48
C CYS A 21 45.01 23.52 -16.65
N SER A 22 45.86 22.65 -17.21
CA SER A 22 45.44 21.73 -18.27
C SER A 22 44.33 20.78 -17.76
N PRO A 23 43.51 20.17 -18.63
CA PRO A 23 42.41 19.28 -18.20
C PRO A 23 42.82 18.08 -17.35
N LYS A 24 44.09 17.67 -17.40
CA LYS A 24 44.68 16.57 -16.60
C LYS A 24 45.47 17.06 -15.39
N GLU A 25 45.33 18.34 -15.05
CA GLU A 25 46.05 19.00 -13.97
C GLU A 25 45.07 19.70 -13.02
N TYR A 26 45.44 19.78 -11.75
CA TYR A 26 44.73 20.52 -10.73
C TYR A 26 45.58 21.68 -10.22
N GLN A 27 44.92 22.72 -9.72
CA GLN A 27 45.61 23.87 -9.14
C GLN A 27 45.84 23.66 -7.64
N THR A 28 47.08 23.81 -7.21
CA THR A 28 47.46 23.82 -5.79
C THR A 28 47.09 25.14 -5.13
N ARG A 29 47.17 25.21 -3.79
CA ARG A 29 46.94 26.45 -3.04
C ARG A 29 47.90 27.58 -3.41
N ASP A 30 49.12 27.21 -3.81
CA ASP A 30 50.17 28.14 -4.23
C ASP A 30 50.03 28.55 -5.71
N GLY A 31 48.94 28.15 -6.38
CA GLY A 31 48.65 28.49 -7.77
C GLY A 31 49.40 27.66 -8.81
N GLN A 32 50.25 26.71 -8.38
CA GLN A 32 50.96 25.79 -9.28
C GLN A 32 50.00 24.73 -9.83
N CYS A 33 50.09 24.44 -11.13
CA CYS A 33 49.40 23.33 -11.77
C CYS A 33 50.18 22.02 -11.59
N CYS A 34 49.48 20.99 -11.13
CA CYS A 34 50.03 19.68 -10.83
C CYS A 34 49.25 18.57 -11.55
N PRO A 35 49.92 17.50 -12.02
CA PRO A 35 49.23 16.38 -12.65
C PRO A 35 48.28 15.69 -11.67
N MET A 36 47.08 15.31 -12.13
CA MET A 36 46.09 14.62 -11.32
C MET A 36 46.51 13.19 -10.93
N CYS A 37 45.98 12.72 -9.81
CA CYS A 37 45.99 11.31 -9.43
C CYS A 37 44.97 10.53 -10.27
N HIS A 38 45.22 9.23 -10.52
CA HIS A 38 44.33 8.35 -11.28
C HIS A 38 43.18 7.83 -10.39
N GLU A 39 42.16 7.20 -10.99
CA GLU A 39 41.12 6.51 -10.22
C GLU A 39 41.70 5.55 -9.18
N GLY A 40 41.03 5.37 -8.05
CA GLY A 40 41.56 4.60 -6.94
C GLY A 40 42.49 5.38 -6.01
N THR A 41 42.90 6.60 -6.37
CA THR A 41 43.92 7.33 -5.61
C THR A 41 43.59 8.82 -5.43
N VAL A 42 44.19 9.42 -4.41
CA VAL A 42 44.07 10.84 -4.05
C VAL A 42 45.44 11.45 -3.73
N VAL A 43 45.53 12.78 -3.79
CA VAL A 43 46.75 13.54 -3.52
C VAL A 43 47.16 13.36 -2.05
N ARG A 44 48.33 12.75 -1.85
CA ARG A 44 49.02 12.69 -0.55
C ARG A 44 49.98 13.86 -0.38
N LYS A 45 50.66 14.26 -1.45
CA LYS A 45 51.56 15.41 -1.48
C LYS A 45 51.51 16.05 -2.86
N ASP A 46 51.38 17.37 -2.88
CA ASP A 46 51.41 18.15 -4.11
C ASP A 46 52.74 17.97 -4.86
N CYS A 47 52.67 18.20 -6.17
CA CYS A 47 53.86 18.20 -7.01
C CYS A 47 54.80 19.35 -6.62
N THR A 48 56.06 19.24 -7.03
CA THR A 48 57.03 20.35 -6.95
C THR A 48 57.49 20.69 -8.37
N ARG A 49 58.36 21.69 -8.53
CA ARG A 49 58.96 22.00 -9.84
C ARG A 49 59.73 20.83 -10.46
N GLN A 50 60.17 19.86 -9.66
CA GLN A 50 61.04 18.75 -10.09
C GLN A 50 60.41 17.37 -9.91
N THR A 51 59.29 17.26 -9.18
CA THR A 51 58.65 15.98 -8.88
C THR A 51 57.15 16.04 -9.17
N GLY A 52 56.60 14.97 -9.74
CA GLY A 52 55.15 14.85 -9.93
C GLY A 52 54.37 14.74 -8.61
N THR A 53 53.05 14.78 -8.72
CA THR A 53 52.10 14.61 -7.61
C THR A 53 52.27 13.23 -6.99
N ARG A 54 52.34 13.16 -5.66
CA ARG A 54 52.40 11.88 -4.95
C ARG A 54 51.00 11.47 -4.52
N CYS A 55 50.54 10.36 -5.07
CA CYS A 55 49.20 9.82 -4.81
C CYS A 55 49.23 8.71 -3.74
N SER A 56 48.11 8.52 -3.05
CA SER A 56 47.85 7.39 -2.15
C SER A 56 46.54 6.70 -2.50
N PRO A 57 46.44 5.37 -2.35
CA PRO A 57 45.21 4.64 -2.61
C PRO A 57 44.11 5.01 -1.62
N CYS A 58 42.87 4.91 -2.08
CA CYS A 58 41.70 4.96 -1.21
C CYS A 58 41.70 3.79 -0.23
N VAL A 59 41.29 4.08 1.01
CA VAL A 59 41.15 3.07 2.06
C VAL A 59 39.81 2.33 1.91
N ASN A 60 39.69 1.17 2.53
CA ASN A 60 38.44 0.39 2.53
C ASN A 60 37.26 1.25 2.97
N GLY A 61 36.14 1.14 2.25
CA GLY A 61 34.95 1.98 2.47
C GLY A 61 35.00 3.35 1.78
N THR A 62 36.02 3.61 0.96
CA THR A 62 36.10 4.82 0.13
C THR A 62 36.53 4.52 -1.31
N PHE A 63 36.12 5.37 -2.25
CA PHE A 63 36.45 5.24 -3.66
C PHE A 63 36.74 6.59 -4.33
N MET A 64 37.34 6.53 -5.51
CA MET A 64 37.55 7.66 -6.41
C MET A 64 37.49 7.17 -7.86
N ASN A 65 36.42 7.51 -8.57
CA ASN A 65 36.12 6.97 -9.90
C ASN A 65 36.66 7.78 -11.07
N ARG A 66 37.37 8.88 -10.80
CA ARG A 66 37.91 9.79 -11.81
C ARG A 66 39.30 10.29 -11.44
N PRO A 67 40.10 10.69 -12.44
CA PRO A 67 41.30 11.46 -12.18
C PRO A 67 40.98 12.74 -11.40
N ASN A 68 41.78 13.04 -10.39
CA ASN A 68 41.45 14.10 -9.43
C ASN A 68 42.69 14.79 -8.82
N GLY A 69 42.47 15.98 -8.26
CA GLY A 69 43.39 16.71 -7.39
C GLY A 69 42.94 16.77 -5.94
N LEU A 70 42.09 15.84 -5.51
CA LEU A 70 41.50 15.82 -4.17
C LEU A 70 42.44 15.13 -3.19
N ASN A 71 42.32 15.44 -1.91
CA ASN A 71 43.12 14.83 -0.84
C ASN A 71 42.34 13.77 -0.02
N LYS A 72 41.07 13.54 -0.37
CA LYS A 72 40.17 12.58 0.30
C LYS A 72 39.33 11.85 -0.73
N CYS A 73 39.15 10.55 -0.50
CA CYS A 73 38.26 9.72 -1.30
C CYS A 73 36.81 9.92 -0.88
N ASN A 74 35.88 9.59 -1.79
CA ASN A 74 34.45 9.62 -1.50
C ASN A 74 34.06 8.39 -0.68
N PRO A 75 33.16 8.50 0.30
CA PRO A 75 32.63 7.33 0.98
C PRO A 75 31.83 6.46 0.01
N CYS A 76 31.93 5.14 0.14
CA CYS A 76 31.11 4.24 -0.65
C CYS A 76 29.64 4.35 -0.25
N THR A 77 28.75 4.21 -1.22
CA THR A 77 27.30 4.14 -1.00
C THR A 77 26.95 2.87 -0.20
N PRO A 78 26.24 3.00 0.94
CA PRO A 78 25.74 1.84 1.68
C PRO A 78 24.46 1.28 1.04
N CYS A 79 24.38 -0.03 0.91
CA CYS A 79 23.16 -0.73 0.51
C CYS A 79 22.52 -1.36 1.74
N ASP A 80 21.52 -0.67 2.31
CA ASP A 80 20.84 -1.13 3.52
C ASP A 80 19.73 -2.15 3.18
N GLN A 81 19.88 -3.36 3.69
CA GLN A 81 18.91 -4.44 3.53
C GLN A 81 17.58 -4.12 4.23
N GLY A 82 17.58 -3.33 5.31
CA GLY A 82 16.37 -2.83 5.97
C GLY A 82 15.54 -1.92 5.07
N ASN A 83 16.21 -1.22 4.14
CA ASN A 83 15.57 -0.37 3.13
C ASN A 83 15.33 -1.09 1.80
N GLY A 84 15.39 -2.42 1.79
CA GLY A 84 15.12 -3.22 0.61
C GLY A 84 16.24 -3.24 -0.45
N LEU A 85 17.47 -2.89 -0.07
CA LEU A 85 18.62 -2.84 -0.96
C LEU A 85 19.71 -3.84 -0.55
N PHE A 86 20.45 -4.38 -1.51
CA PHE A 86 21.65 -5.17 -1.28
C PHE A 86 22.76 -4.75 -2.24
N ALA A 87 24.02 -4.96 -1.84
CA ALA A 87 25.16 -4.67 -2.69
C ALA A 87 25.29 -5.75 -3.77
N LYS A 88 24.92 -5.42 -5.01
CA LYS A 88 25.12 -6.30 -6.17
C LYS A 88 26.58 -6.29 -6.61
N GLN A 89 27.22 -5.13 -6.55
CA GLN A 89 28.66 -4.95 -6.75
C GLN A 89 29.23 -4.24 -5.53
N GLY A 90 30.28 -4.83 -4.95
CA GLY A 90 30.99 -4.23 -3.83
C GLY A 90 31.82 -3.02 -4.25
N CYS A 91 32.02 -2.11 -3.30
CA CYS A 91 32.90 -0.96 -3.50
C CYS A 91 34.36 -1.39 -3.68
N THR A 92 35.08 -0.67 -4.54
CA THR A 92 36.53 -0.80 -4.71
C THR A 92 37.18 0.58 -4.56
N ALA A 93 38.51 0.66 -4.55
CA ALA A 93 39.18 1.96 -4.53
C ALA A 93 38.75 2.85 -5.72
N ALA A 94 38.43 2.28 -6.88
CA ALA A 94 38.11 3.02 -8.09
C ALA A 94 36.60 3.09 -8.41
N THR A 95 35.76 2.28 -7.77
CA THR A 95 34.33 2.18 -8.10
C THR A 95 33.47 2.19 -6.86
N ASP A 96 32.35 2.90 -6.91
CA ASP A 96 31.36 2.87 -5.83
C ASP A 96 30.67 1.49 -5.74
N THR A 97 29.98 1.26 -4.62
CA THR A 97 29.00 0.18 -4.48
C THR A 97 27.84 0.39 -5.45
N VAL A 98 27.40 -0.69 -6.11
CA VAL A 98 26.14 -0.67 -6.89
C VAL A 98 25.08 -1.44 -6.12
N CYS A 99 24.06 -0.73 -5.66
CA CYS A 99 22.94 -1.30 -4.93
C CYS A 99 21.86 -1.84 -5.88
N HIS A 100 21.19 -2.92 -5.48
CA HIS A 100 20.05 -3.50 -6.17
C HIS A 100 18.95 -3.88 -5.18
N VAL A 101 17.72 -4.05 -5.66
CA VAL A 101 16.57 -4.34 -4.79
C VAL A 101 16.50 -5.79 -4.36
N VAL A 102 16.15 -6.04 -3.09
CA VAL A 102 15.86 -7.37 -2.54
C VAL A 102 14.49 -7.87 -3.00
N ASN A 103 14.22 -9.16 -2.83
CA ASN A 103 12.92 -9.74 -3.17
C ASN A 103 11.79 -9.13 -2.32
N GLY A 104 10.63 -8.89 -2.97
CA GLY A 104 9.48 -8.24 -2.34
C GLY A 104 9.57 -6.71 -2.31
N TYR A 105 10.55 -6.12 -3.01
CA TYR A 105 10.71 -4.67 -3.18
C TYR A 105 10.87 -4.34 -4.67
N PHE A 106 10.53 -3.10 -5.03
CA PHE A 106 10.79 -2.52 -6.34
C PHE A 106 11.58 -1.23 -6.21
N CYS A 107 12.31 -0.88 -7.28
CA CYS A 107 13.13 0.30 -7.29
C CYS A 107 12.30 1.54 -7.61
N LYS A 108 12.31 2.52 -6.70
CA LYS A 108 11.66 3.82 -6.90
C LYS A 108 12.55 4.81 -7.62
N ALA A 109 13.85 4.80 -7.30
CA ALA A 109 14.82 5.72 -7.87
C ALA A 109 16.04 4.95 -8.39
N LEU A 110 16.29 5.10 -9.69
CA LEU A 110 17.45 4.54 -10.36
C LEU A 110 18.67 5.43 -10.13
N MET A 111 19.83 4.82 -9.92
CA MET A 111 21.13 5.53 -9.90
C MET A 111 21.70 5.66 -11.31
N ASP A 112 21.80 4.51 -11.99
CA ASP A 112 22.29 4.35 -13.36
C ASP A 112 21.39 3.33 -14.08
N GLU A 113 21.84 2.77 -15.20
CA GLU A 113 21.11 1.76 -16.02
C GLU A 113 20.60 0.54 -15.21
N SER A 114 21.30 0.16 -14.12
CA SER A 114 20.94 -1.03 -13.32
C SER A 114 21.00 -0.89 -11.79
N GLY A 115 21.48 0.26 -11.28
CA GLY A 115 21.59 0.52 -9.85
C GLY A 115 20.31 1.14 -9.27
N CYS A 116 20.02 0.85 -8.00
CA CYS A 116 18.87 1.40 -7.28
C CYS A 116 19.30 2.17 -6.03
N SER A 117 18.91 3.44 -5.90
CA SER A 117 19.21 4.28 -4.72
C SER A 117 18.14 4.20 -3.64
N SER A 118 16.89 3.88 -4.02
CA SER A 118 15.77 3.81 -3.10
C SER A 118 14.79 2.74 -3.56
N ALA A 119 14.46 1.82 -2.65
CA ALA A 119 13.51 0.75 -2.87
C ALA A 119 12.28 0.91 -1.99
N GLU A 120 11.14 0.43 -2.47
CA GLU A 120 9.90 0.34 -1.72
C GLU A 120 9.39 -1.10 -1.74
N LYS A 121 8.74 -1.50 -0.65
CA LYS A 121 8.16 -2.83 -0.56
C LYS A 121 7.00 -2.95 -1.54
N HIS A 122 6.85 -4.11 -2.18
CA HIS A 122 5.71 -4.37 -3.04
C HIS A 122 4.40 -4.23 -2.28
N THR A 123 3.41 -3.62 -2.92
CA THR A 123 2.04 -3.52 -2.45
C THR A 123 1.46 -4.91 -2.26
N GLN A 124 0.86 -5.13 -1.10
CA GLN A 124 0.08 -6.32 -0.81
C GLN A 124 -1.38 -6.02 -1.10
N CYS A 125 -1.95 -6.71 -2.09
CA CYS A 125 -3.36 -6.56 -2.41
C CYS A 125 -4.20 -7.04 -1.21
N GLY A 126 -5.21 -6.24 -0.87
CA GLY A 126 -6.12 -6.56 0.23
C GLY A 126 -7.34 -7.37 -0.21
N PRO A 127 -8.22 -7.73 0.74
CA PRO A 127 -9.51 -8.35 0.43
C PRO A 127 -10.27 -7.56 -0.64
N GLY A 128 -11.02 -8.28 -1.48
CA GLY A 128 -11.75 -7.68 -2.60
C GLY A 128 -10.93 -7.37 -3.83
N HIS A 129 -9.63 -7.68 -3.81
CA HIS A 129 -8.74 -7.52 -4.94
C HIS A 129 -8.07 -8.85 -5.32
N ARG A 130 -7.53 -8.89 -6.53
CA ARG A 130 -6.58 -9.89 -6.99
C ARG A 130 -5.29 -9.24 -7.45
N ILE A 131 -4.23 -10.03 -7.51
CA ILE A 131 -3.00 -9.66 -8.19
C ILE A 131 -3.27 -9.75 -9.70
N LYS A 132 -3.32 -8.60 -10.37
CA LYS A 132 -3.41 -8.52 -11.83
C LYS A 132 -2.05 -8.74 -12.48
N ALA A 133 -1.01 -8.13 -11.90
CA ALA A 133 0.36 -8.33 -12.31
C ALA A 133 1.26 -8.36 -11.06
N PRO A 134 2.16 -9.35 -10.93
CA PRO A 134 3.10 -9.40 -9.81
C PRO A 134 4.12 -8.27 -9.90
N GLY A 135 4.58 -7.80 -8.73
CA GLY A 135 5.69 -6.85 -8.66
C GLY A 135 6.99 -7.41 -9.24
N THR A 136 7.81 -6.52 -9.80
CA THR A 136 9.15 -6.82 -10.31
C THR A 136 10.19 -5.98 -9.56
N SER A 137 11.47 -6.12 -9.91
CA SER A 137 12.51 -5.24 -9.35
C SER A 137 12.34 -3.77 -9.73
N ARG A 138 11.49 -3.44 -10.72
CA ARG A 138 11.29 -2.07 -11.24
C ARG A 138 9.87 -1.56 -11.11
N THR A 139 8.90 -2.44 -10.88
CA THR A 139 7.49 -2.09 -10.83
C THR A 139 6.83 -2.71 -9.63
N ASP A 140 5.87 -1.99 -9.06
CA ASP A 140 5.06 -2.51 -7.97
C ASP A 140 4.06 -3.59 -8.45
N THR A 141 3.52 -4.33 -7.49
CA THR A 141 2.37 -5.21 -7.69
C THR A 141 1.15 -4.40 -8.12
N VAL A 142 0.48 -4.86 -9.17
CA VAL A 142 -0.77 -4.26 -9.63
C VAL A 142 -1.96 -5.02 -9.07
N CYS A 143 -2.74 -4.36 -8.24
CA CYS A 143 -3.98 -4.89 -7.68
C CYS A 143 -5.19 -4.49 -8.53
N GLU A 144 -6.14 -5.39 -8.69
CA GLU A 144 -7.39 -5.15 -9.41
C GLU A 144 -8.57 -5.64 -8.58
N SER A 145 -9.66 -4.87 -8.52
CA SER A 145 -10.85 -5.27 -7.78
C SER A 145 -11.53 -6.49 -8.40
N CYS A 146 -12.10 -7.35 -7.55
CA CYS A 146 -12.82 -8.52 -8.04
C CYS A 146 -14.08 -8.12 -8.83
N PRO A 147 -14.32 -8.73 -10.00
CA PRO A 147 -15.54 -8.48 -10.75
C PRO A 147 -16.77 -9.01 -10.01
N SER A 148 -17.95 -8.51 -10.37
CA SER A 148 -19.23 -8.99 -9.82
C SER A 148 -19.37 -10.50 -9.98
N GLY A 149 -19.85 -11.17 -8.94
CA GLY A 149 -19.90 -12.63 -8.88
C GLY A 149 -18.63 -13.28 -8.32
N TYR A 150 -17.62 -12.50 -7.92
CA TYR A 150 -16.39 -13.00 -7.32
C TYR A 150 -16.03 -12.25 -6.04
N PHE A 151 -15.23 -12.91 -5.19
CA PHE A 151 -14.69 -12.35 -3.97
C PHE A 151 -13.22 -12.77 -3.76
N SER A 152 -12.51 -12.09 -2.87
CA SER A 152 -11.15 -12.46 -2.46
C SER A 152 -10.94 -12.10 -1.00
N LEU A 153 -10.44 -13.05 -0.19
CA LEU A 153 -10.17 -12.84 1.24
C LEU A 153 -8.71 -12.46 1.50
N ASP A 154 -7.79 -13.00 0.72
CA ASP A 154 -6.34 -12.84 0.89
C ASP A 154 -5.73 -11.81 -0.07
N GLY A 155 -6.51 -11.32 -1.04
CA GLY A 155 -6.05 -10.37 -2.04
C GLY A 155 -5.28 -10.99 -3.20
N VAL A 156 -5.17 -12.32 -3.27
CA VAL A 156 -4.34 -12.99 -4.26
C VAL A 156 -5.14 -13.27 -5.53
N ASN A 157 -6.25 -14.01 -5.40
CA ASN A 157 -7.10 -14.41 -6.51
C ASN A 157 -8.58 -14.19 -6.19
N CYS A 158 -9.35 -13.84 -7.22
CA CYS A 158 -10.80 -13.75 -7.09
C CYS A 158 -11.42 -15.14 -7.29
N THR A 159 -12.14 -15.61 -6.28
CA THR A 159 -12.93 -16.84 -6.28
C THR A 159 -14.39 -16.54 -6.59
N VAL A 160 -15.04 -17.39 -7.39
CA VAL A 160 -16.47 -17.23 -7.71
C VAL A 160 -17.33 -17.36 -6.45
N TRP A 161 -18.43 -16.63 -6.37
CA TRP A 161 -19.41 -16.79 -5.30
C TRP A 161 -20.03 -18.18 -5.30
N THR A 162 -20.30 -18.69 -4.10
CA THR A 162 -21.04 -19.93 -3.90
C THR A 162 -22.45 -19.80 -4.45
N LEU A 163 -22.86 -20.78 -5.26
CA LEU A 163 -24.22 -20.94 -5.73
C LEU A 163 -24.99 -21.82 -4.75
N CYS A 164 -26.04 -21.29 -4.13
CA CYS A 164 -26.90 -22.07 -3.25
C CYS A 164 -27.63 -23.15 -4.05
N SER A 165 -27.64 -24.37 -3.52
CA SER A 165 -28.41 -25.48 -4.10
C SER A 165 -29.93 -25.25 -3.93
N GLN A 166 -30.76 -25.98 -4.67
CA GLN A 166 -32.23 -25.81 -4.64
C GLN A 166 -32.86 -26.06 -3.26
N THR A 167 -32.17 -26.78 -2.37
CA THR A 167 -32.61 -27.06 -1.00
C THR A 167 -32.10 -26.04 0.01
N GLN A 168 -31.37 -25.02 -0.44
CA GLN A 168 -30.80 -23.98 0.41
C GLN A 168 -31.41 -22.61 0.11
N ILE A 169 -31.44 -21.77 1.13
CA ILE A 169 -31.87 -20.38 1.07
C ILE A 169 -30.63 -19.50 1.25
N LYS A 170 -30.51 -18.49 0.39
CA LYS A 170 -29.47 -17.47 0.49
C LYS A 170 -29.78 -16.51 1.63
N THR A 171 -28.95 -16.50 2.67
CA THR A 171 -29.15 -15.64 3.86
C THR A 171 -28.29 -14.39 3.83
N LYS A 172 -27.16 -14.43 3.12
CA LYS A 172 -26.28 -13.27 2.94
C LYS A 172 -25.87 -13.16 1.48
N GLU A 173 -25.99 -11.95 0.95
CA GLU A 173 -25.45 -11.58 -0.36
C GLU A 173 -23.92 -11.61 -0.36
N GLY A 174 -23.35 -12.10 -1.45
CA GLY A 174 -21.91 -12.04 -1.69
C GLY A 174 -21.51 -10.62 -2.08
N ASN A 175 -20.26 -10.26 -1.81
CA ASN A 175 -19.66 -9.03 -2.28
C ASN A 175 -18.19 -9.29 -2.67
N MET A 176 -17.41 -8.25 -2.96
CA MET A 176 -16.01 -8.43 -3.35
C MET A 176 -15.15 -9.03 -2.22
N THR A 177 -15.51 -8.87 -0.95
CA THR A 177 -14.69 -9.30 0.19
C THR A 177 -15.24 -10.53 0.92
N SER A 178 -16.42 -11.03 0.55
CA SER A 178 -17.06 -12.15 1.24
C SER A 178 -17.99 -12.93 0.32
N ASP A 179 -18.05 -14.23 0.58
CA ASP A 179 -18.89 -15.14 -0.17
C ASP A 179 -20.37 -15.06 0.21
N VAL A 180 -21.21 -15.60 -0.67
CA VAL A 180 -22.62 -15.90 -0.42
C VAL A 180 -22.74 -16.95 0.69
N VAL A 181 -23.67 -16.71 1.63
CA VAL A 181 -23.98 -17.68 2.68
C VAL A 181 -25.31 -18.38 2.38
N CYS A 182 -25.27 -19.71 2.35
CA CYS A 182 -26.40 -20.58 2.09
C CYS A 182 -26.74 -21.42 3.34
N VAL A 183 -28.01 -21.50 3.70
CA VAL A 183 -28.50 -22.36 4.80
C VAL A 183 -29.56 -23.33 4.27
N ALA A 184 -29.70 -24.51 4.86
CA ALA A 184 -30.74 -25.45 4.44
C ALA A 184 -32.15 -24.87 4.67
N ALA A 185 -33.04 -25.01 3.68
CA ALA A 185 -34.44 -24.64 3.81
C ALA A 185 -35.11 -25.54 4.86
N SER A 186 -35.49 -24.99 6.02
CA SER A 186 -36.19 -25.76 7.06
C SER A 186 -37.56 -26.19 6.55
N ARG A 187 -37.71 -27.49 6.23
CA ARG A 187 -39.02 -28.11 5.95
C ARG A 187 -39.81 -28.49 7.21
N HIS A 188 -39.29 -28.19 8.40
CA HIS A 188 -39.73 -28.83 9.64
C HIS A 188 -40.37 -27.86 10.63
N HIS A 189 -41.49 -27.23 10.27
CA HIS A 189 -42.42 -26.71 11.28
C HIS A 189 -43.90 -26.82 10.89
N TYR A 190 -44.25 -26.89 9.59
CA TYR A 190 -45.66 -26.98 9.20
C TYR A 190 -46.31 -28.36 9.42
N PHE A 191 -45.55 -29.45 9.26
CA PHE A 191 -46.10 -30.80 9.40
C PHE A 191 -46.49 -31.17 10.84
N PRO A 192 -45.64 -30.97 11.88
CA PRO A 192 -46.03 -31.28 13.25
C PRO A 192 -47.13 -30.35 13.79
N ILE A 193 -47.13 -29.07 13.38
CA ILE A 193 -48.17 -28.10 13.79
C ILE A 193 -49.51 -28.43 13.12
N ALA A 194 -49.52 -28.73 11.81
CA ALA A 194 -50.74 -29.13 11.12
C ALA A 194 -51.30 -30.47 11.66
N ALA A 195 -50.44 -31.43 11.98
CA ALA A 195 -50.86 -32.70 12.59
C ALA A 195 -51.43 -32.51 14.01
N LEU A 196 -50.83 -31.64 14.83
CA LEU A 196 -51.36 -31.28 16.16
C LEU A 196 -52.72 -30.57 16.05
N ILE A 197 -52.89 -29.65 15.10
CA ILE A 197 -54.17 -28.95 14.86
C ILE A 197 -55.25 -29.92 14.35
N LEU A 198 -54.92 -30.86 13.45
CA LEU A 198 -55.88 -31.87 13.00
C LEU A 198 -56.29 -32.81 14.15
N PHE A 199 -55.34 -33.18 15.00
CA PHE A 199 -55.59 -34.05 16.14
C PHE A 199 -56.48 -33.37 17.20
N THR A 200 -56.27 -32.09 17.49
CA THR A 200 -57.14 -31.35 18.43
C THR A 200 -58.56 -31.17 17.88
N LEU A 201 -58.72 -30.91 16.58
CA LEU A 201 -60.04 -30.77 15.94
C LEU A 201 -60.81 -32.10 15.90
N THR A 202 -60.14 -33.22 15.66
CA THR A 202 -60.78 -34.56 15.64
C THR A 202 -61.21 -35.00 17.05
N VAL A 203 -60.40 -34.75 18.08
CA VAL A 203 -60.76 -35.02 19.48
C VAL A 203 -61.93 -34.13 19.94
N ALA A 204 -61.92 -32.84 19.59
CA ALA A 204 -63.03 -31.93 19.89
C ALA A 204 -64.34 -32.33 19.16
N GLY A 205 -64.25 -32.78 17.90
CA GLY A 205 -65.41 -33.26 17.14
C GLY A 205 -66.02 -34.56 17.70
N LEU A 206 -65.21 -35.44 18.28
CA LEU A 206 -65.68 -36.64 18.97
C LEU A 206 -66.28 -36.32 20.35
N GLY A 207 -65.78 -35.30 21.05
CA GLY A 207 -66.34 -34.82 22.32
C GLY A 207 -67.74 -34.22 22.20
N ILE A 208 -68.10 -33.65 21.05
CA ILE A 208 -69.42 -33.02 20.83
C ILE A 208 -70.54 -34.04 20.55
N LYS A 209 -70.20 -35.29 20.16
CA LYS A 209 -71.20 -36.37 20.05
C LYS A 209 -71.55 -37.03 21.40
N GLY A 210 -70.88 -36.65 22.49
CA GLY A 210 -71.06 -37.25 23.83
C GLY A 210 -71.89 -36.44 24.83
N ILE A 211 -72.28 -35.19 24.53
CA ILE A 211 -73.05 -34.35 25.46
C ILE A 211 -74.45 -34.11 24.91
N LYS A 212 -75.28 -35.15 25.02
CA LYS A 212 -76.75 -35.02 24.98
C LYS A 212 -77.30 -35.67 26.25
N GLY A 213 -77.52 -34.87 27.29
CA GLY A 213 -78.33 -35.27 28.46
C GLY A 213 -78.00 -34.57 29.78
N GLY A 214 -78.97 -33.83 30.33
CA GLY A 214 -79.05 -33.40 31.75
C GLY A 214 -78.45 -32.02 32.04
N LEU A 215 -79.13 -30.89 31.86
CA LEU A 215 -80.26 -30.31 32.61
C LEU A 215 -79.90 -29.77 34.02
N SER A 216 -80.05 -28.44 34.11
CA SER A 216 -80.64 -27.64 35.19
C SER A 216 -79.88 -27.34 36.49
N SER A 217 -79.75 -26.01 36.69
CA SER A 217 -80.16 -25.25 37.88
C SER A 217 -79.06 -24.81 38.84
N ILE A 218 -78.52 -23.61 38.62
CA ILE A 218 -78.31 -22.64 39.71
C ILE A 218 -78.72 -21.26 39.17
N LYS A 219 -79.78 -20.71 39.76
CA LYS A 219 -80.34 -19.37 39.53
C LYS A 219 -80.08 -18.53 40.80
N ASN A 220 -79.95 -17.21 40.59
CA ASN A 220 -79.84 -16.09 41.55
C ASN A 220 -78.41 -15.62 41.87
N GLU A 221 -78.05 -14.33 41.90
CA GLU A 221 -78.82 -13.07 41.92
C GLU A 221 -77.95 -11.90 41.37
N ILE A 222 -78.58 -10.85 40.84
CA ILE A 222 -78.01 -9.61 40.27
C ILE A 222 -77.84 -8.55 41.41
N PRO A 223 -76.95 -7.54 41.30
CA PRO A 223 -77.45 -6.21 40.91
C PRO A 223 -76.56 -5.44 39.92
N ARG A 224 -77.21 -4.61 39.10
CA ARG A 224 -76.64 -3.57 38.23
C ARG A 224 -76.24 -2.33 39.03
N THR A 225 -75.21 -1.63 38.55
CA THR A 225 -75.02 -0.16 38.58
C THR A 225 -74.09 0.19 37.42
N SER A 226 -74.54 0.76 36.29
CA SER A 226 -74.87 2.16 35.98
C SER A 226 -73.67 3.13 36.02
N ASP A 227 -73.31 3.59 34.81
CA ASP A 227 -72.87 4.94 34.39
C ASP A 227 -71.59 5.58 34.93
N GLY A 228 -70.80 6.19 34.03
CA GLY A 228 -69.81 7.20 34.41
C GLY A 228 -68.69 7.51 33.42
N MET A 229 -68.89 8.55 32.62
CA MET A 229 -67.95 9.27 31.74
C MET A 229 -66.73 9.90 32.47
N ALA A 230 -65.59 10.06 31.76
CA ALA A 230 -64.59 11.17 31.79
C ALA A 230 -63.16 10.59 31.56
N SER A 231 -62.43 10.89 30.48
CA SER A 231 -61.79 12.15 30.03
C SER A 231 -60.54 12.58 30.83
N SER A 232 -59.54 13.08 30.08
CA SER A 232 -58.22 13.62 30.47
C SER A 232 -57.15 12.60 30.92
N GLY A 233 -55.85 12.74 30.62
CA GLY A 233 -55.11 13.81 29.97
C GLY A 233 -53.72 13.29 29.53
N SER A 234 -53.18 13.93 28.50
CA SER A 234 -51.75 13.91 28.14
C SER A 234 -50.93 14.61 29.23
N PRO A 235 -49.60 14.38 29.32
CA PRO A 235 -48.77 15.45 28.79
C PRO A 235 -47.58 14.97 27.95
N GLU A 236 -47.35 15.84 26.97
CA GLU A 236 -46.16 16.02 26.15
C GLU A 236 -44.96 16.45 27.00
N SER A 237 -43.76 15.93 26.70
CA SER A 237 -42.51 16.65 26.94
C SER A 237 -41.45 16.24 25.91
N LYS A 238 -41.22 17.15 24.96
CA LYS A 238 -39.93 17.46 24.32
C LYS A 238 -38.88 17.69 25.43
N ASP A 239 -37.57 17.47 25.24
CA ASP A 239 -36.67 18.25 24.39
C ASP A 239 -35.34 17.47 24.24
N ARG A 240 -34.72 17.44 23.05
CA ARG A 240 -33.48 18.17 22.68
C ARG A 240 -32.24 17.62 23.42
N GLY A 241 -31.19 17.10 22.79
CA GLY A 241 -30.60 17.32 21.48
C GLY A 241 -29.07 17.44 21.69
N HIS A 242 -28.32 17.26 20.60
CA HIS A 242 -26.93 17.68 20.36
C HIS A 242 -25.75 16.69 20.56
N LEU A 243 -25.28 16.25 19.39
CA LEU A 243 -23.90 16.22 18.85
C LEU A 243 -22.73 15.56 19.60
N GLY A 244 -22.11 14.65 18.85
CA GLY A 244 -20.69 14.33 18.78
C GLY A 244 -20.44 13.60 17.48
#